data_AF-A0AAD8F3L1-F1
#
_entry.id   AF-A0AAD8F3L1-F1
#
_cell.length_a   1.000
_cell.length_b   1.000
_cell.length_c   1.000
_cell.angle_alpha   90.00
_cell.angle_beta   90.00
_cell.angle_gamma   90.00
#
_symmetry.space_group_name_H-M   'P 1'
#
loop_
_entity.id
_entity.type
_entity.pdbx_description
1 polymer ?
#
loop_
_entity_poly.entity_id
_entity_poly.type
_entity_poly.pdbx_seq_one_letter_code
_entity_poly.pdbx_strand_id
1 'polypeptide(L)'
;MSANVVSLEAQDMSANVVSLETQDMSANVVSLEIQDTSANFVSLEAQDMSANFVSLEAQDMSANFVSLEAQDMSANLLVSDKAR
;
A
#
# COMPACT_ATOMS: atom_id res chain seq x y z
N MET A 1 5.58 19.98 -10.66
CA MET A 1 6.30 18.97 -9.88
C MET A 1 5.48 17.70 -9.96
N SER A 2 5.75 16.84 -10.93
CA SER A 2 5.13 15.51 -10.97
C SER A 2 5.77 14.69 -9.85
N ALA A 3 5.01 14.35 -8.81
CA ALA A 3 5.48 13.40 -7.82
C ALA A 3 5.75 12.08 -8.57
N ASN A 4 7.03 11.74 -8.75
CA ASN A 4 7.41 10.57 -9.53
C ASN A 4 7.19 9.27 -8.73
N VAL A 5 7.14 9.33 -7.41
CA VAL A 5 6.98 8.16 -6.54
C VAL A 5 6.21 8.57 -5.30
N VAL A 6 5.24 7.74 -4.90
CA VAL A 6 4.59 7.75 -3.59
C VAL A 6 4.90 6.43 -2.93
N SER A 7 5.42 6.45 -1.71
CA SER A 7 5.68 5.22 -0.96
C SER A 7 5.27 5.35 0.50
N LEU A 8 4.79 4.26 1.08
CA LEU A 8 4.66 4.08 2.52
C LEU A 8 5.49 2.86 2.92
N GLU A 9 6.32 3.03 3.95
CA GLU A 9 7.16 1.98 4.50
C GLU A 9 6.84 1.84 5.99
N ALA A 10 6.52 0.63 6.43
CA ALA A 10 6.30 0.29 7.84
C ALA A 10 7.25 -0.85 8.22
N GLN A 11 8.15 -0.58 9.15
CA GLN A 11 9.16 -1.52 9.63
C GLN A 11 9.09 -1.63 11.15
N ASP A 12 9.30 -2.85 11.67
CA ASP A 12 9.45 -3.14 13.11
C ASP A 12 8.32 -2.53 13.98
N MET A 13 7.09 -2.55 13.46
CA MET A 13 5.96 -1.86 14.07
C MET A 13 4.97 -2.84 14.70
N SER A 14 4.45 -2.48 15.88
CA SER A 14 3.22 -3.08 16.41
C SER A 14 2.15 -2.02 16.55
N ALA A 15 1.03 -2.20 15.86
CA ALA A 15 -0.07 -1.24 15.84
C ALA A 15 -1.42 -1.95 15.86
N ASN A 16 -2.49 -1.26 16.26
CA ASN A 16 -3.84 -1.80 16.03
C ASN A 16 -4.23 -1.69 14.57
N VAL A 17 -3.86 -0.59 13.90
CA VAL A 17 -4.22 -0.32 12.51
C VAL A 17 -3.00 0.25 11.78
N VAL A 18 -2.73 -0.27 10.60
CA VAL A 18 -1.80 0.31 9.62
C VAL A 18 -2.62 0.60 8.37
N SER A 19 -2.74 1.87 7.99
CA SER A 19 -3.55 2.26 6.82
C SER A 19 -2.80 3.23 5.93
N LEU A 20 -2.88 3.02 4.62
CA LEU A 20 -2.52 4.02 3.63
C LEU A 20 -3.79 4.48 2.92
N GLU A 21 -4.05 5.78 2.92
CA GLU A 21 -5.17 6.38 2.20
C GLU A 21 -4.64 7.37 1.17
N THR A 22 -5.18 7.28 -0.04
CA THR A 22 -4.79 8.14 -1.17
C THR A 22 -6.05 8.61 -1.89
N GLN A 23 -6.13 9.91 -2.16
CA GLN A 23 -7.24 10.54 -2.86
C GLN A 23 -6.70 11.43 -3.98
N ASP A 24 -7.35 11.44 -5.14
CA ASP A 24 -7.03 12.30 -6.29
C ASP A 24 -5.54 12.27 -6.67
N MET A 25 -4.98 11.07 -6.77
CA MET A 25 -3.53 10.88 -6.92
C MET A 25 -3.15 10.46 -8.33
N SER A 26 -2.16 11.13 -8.91
CA SER A 26 -1.45 10.66 -10.10
C SER A 26 0.05 10.55 -9.84
N ALA A 27 0.60 9.35 -9.99
CA ALA A 27 2.02 9.05 -9.75
C ALA A 27 2.59 8.11 -10.82
N ASN A 28 3.90 8.13 -11.04
CA ASN A 28 4.52 7.09 -11.86
C ASN A 28 4.63 5.77 -11.09
N VAL A 29 4.93 5.84 -9.80
CA VAL A 29 5.07 4.68 -8.92
C VAL A 29 4.32 4.91 -7.62
N VAL A 30 3.56 3.91 -7.18
CA VAL A 30 3.00 3.79 -5.83
C VAL A 30 3.56 2.51 -5.20
N SER A 31 4.10 2.59 -3.99
CA SER A 31 4.65 1.43 -3.29
C SER A 31 4.20 1.39 -1.82
N LEU A 32 3.82 0.21 -1.34
CA LEU A 32 3.58 -0.07 0.08
C LEU A 32 4.53 -1.20 0.48
N GLU A 33 5.43 -0.92 1.41
CA GLU A 33 6.37 -1.91 1.92
C GLU A 33 6.16 -2.09 3.41
N ILE A 34 5.86 -3.32 3.83
CA ILE A 34 5.58 -3.66 5.22
C ILE A 34 6.50 -4.80 5.62
N GLN A 35 7.38 -4.55 6.57
CA GLN A 35 8.34 -5.52 7.09
C GLN A 35 8.19 -5.65 8.61
N ASP A 36 8.33 -6.87 9.14
CA ASP A 36 8.42 -7.14 10.59
C ASP A 36 7.30 -6.47 11.41
N THR A 37 6.10 -6.39 10.81
CA THR A 37 4.99 -5.61 11.38
C THR A 37 3.88 -6.53 11.88
N SER A 38 3.41 -6.25 13.09
CA SER A 38 2.23 -6.90 13.67
C SER A 38 1.08 -5.89 13.81
N ALA A 39 -0.02 -6.15 13.11
CA ALA A 39 -1.20 -5.29 13.15
C ALA A 39 -2.50 -6.07 13.37
N ASN A 40 -3.51 -5.45 13.99
CA ASN A 40 -4.85 -6.05 13.98
C ASN A 40 -5.53 -5.83 12.62
N PHE A 41 -5.34 -4.66 12.02
CA PHE A 41 -5.88 -4.30 10.71
C PHE A 41 -4.80 -3.66 9.84
N VAL A 42 -4.73 -4.08 8.59
CA VAL A 42 -3.97 -3.39 7.54
C VAL A 42 -4.95 -3.00 6.44
N SER A 43 -4.99 -1.72 6.05
CA SER A 43 -5.82 -1.27 4.92
C SER A 43 -5.05 -0.41 3.93
N LEU A 44 -5.41 -0.55 2.66
CA LEU A 44 -5.03 0.40 1.62
C LEU A 44 -6.31 0.90 0.96
N GLU A 45 -6.56 2.20 1.07
CA GLU A 45 -7.69 2.91 0.47
C GLU A 45 -7.19 3.86 -0.61
N ALA A 46 -7.78 3.75 -1.79
CA ALA A 46 -7.42 4.55 -2.94
C ALA A 46 -8.69 5.03 -3.65
N GLN A 47 -8.85 6.34 -3.73
CA GLN A 47 -9.91 6.98 -4.51
C GLN A 47 -9.29 7.83 -5.61
N ASP A 48 -9.77 7.68 -6.84
CA ASP A 48 -9.32 8.45 -8.01
C ASP A 48 -7.79 8.40 -8.20
N MET A 49 -7.22 7.19 -8.14
CA MET A 49 -5.78 6.96 -8.30
C MET A 49 -5.43 6.57 -9.74
N SER A 50 -4.40 7.19 -10.31
CA SER A 50 -3.77 6.74 -11.56
C SER A 50 -2.27 6.55 -11.39
N ALA A 51 -1.79 5.33 -11.64
CA ALA A 51 -0.38 4.98 -11.52
C ALA A 51 0.15 4.19 -12.72
N ASN A 52 1.43 4.39 -13.07
CA ASN A 52 2.07 3.49 -14.04
C ASN A 52 2.46 2.16 -13.38
N PHE A 53 2.92 2.20 -12.13
CA PHE A 53 3.32 1.02 -11.38
C PHE A 53 2.79 1.11 -9.95
N VAL A 54 2.22 0.02 -9.46
CA VAL A 54 1.80 -0.14 -8.07
C VAL A 54 2.42 -1.43 -7.54
N SER A 55 3.13 -1.34 -6.42
CA SER A 55 3.77 -2.47 -5.74
C SER A 55 3.34 -2.54 -4.28
N LEU A 56 2.98 -3.73 -3.83
CA LEU A 56 2.69 -4.04 -2.43
C LEU A 56 3.62 -5.18 -2.01
N GLU A 57 4.53 -4.92 -1.08
CA GLU A 57 5.44 -5.91 -0.55
C GLU A 57 5.22 -6.04 0.96
N ALA A 58 5.00 -7.27 1.40
CA ALA A 58 4.77 -7.59 2.80
C ALA A 58 5.66 -8.76 3.19
N GLN A 59 6.56 -8.55 4.15
CA GLN A 59 7.47 -9.56 4.67
C GLN A 59 7.35 -9.64 6.19
N ASP A 60 7.27 -10.86 6.73
CA ASP A 60 7.10 -11.10 8.17
C ASP A 60 5.91 -10.33 8.80
N MET A 61 4.88 -10.04 7.99
CA MET A 61 3.69 -9.31 8.43
C MET A 61 2.64 -10.26 9.02
N SER A 62 2.32 -10.03 10.29
CA SER A 62 1.20 -10.68 10.99
C SER A 62 0.03 -9.71 11.11
N ALA A 63 -1.07 -10.00 10.41
CA ALA A 63 -2.30 -9.20 10.44
C ALA A 63 -3.54 -10.07 10.66
N ASN A 64 -4.46 -9.64 11.53
CA ASN A 64 -5.75 -10.32 11.68
C ASN A 64 -6.68 -10.03 10.49
N PHE A 65 -6.63 -8.81 9.94
CA PHE A 65 -7.39 -8.42 8.76
C PHE A 65 -6.53 -7.58 7.80
N VAL A 66 -6.68 -7.84 6.50
CA VAL A 66 -6.09 -7.04 5.42
C VAL A 66 -7.21 -6.64 4.46
N SER A 67 -7.35 -5.34 4.18
CA SER A 67 -8.33 -4.79 3.24
C SER A 67 -7.66 -3.96 2.16
N LEU A 68 -8.17 -4.04 0.94
CA LEU A 68 -7.79 -3.18 -0.18
C LEU A 68 -9.08 -2.64 -0.78
N GLU A 69 -9.30 -1.34 -0.68
CA GLU A 69 -10.47 -0.68 -1.24
C GLU A 69 -10.00 0.38 -2.25
N ALA A 70 -10.47 0.21 -3.48
CA ALA A 70 -10.02 1.01 -4.60
C ALA A 70 -11.24 1.45 -5.42
N GLN A 71 -11.47 2.75 -5.45
CA GLN A 71 -12.47 3.39 -6.30
C GLN A 71 -11.74 4.17 -7.41
N ASP A 72 -12.08 3.86 -8.66
CA ASP A 72 -11.51 4.52 -9.85
C ASP A 72 -9.97 4.45 -9.92
N MET A 73 -9.39 3.34 -9.44
CA MET A 73 -7.96 3.06 -9.59
C MET A 73 -7.62 2.56 -11.00
N SER A 74 -6.66 3.22 -11.64
CA SER A 74 -6.04 2.78 -12.88
C SER A 74 -4.54 2.52 -12.66
N ALA A 75 -4.09 1.32 -13.01
CA ALA A 75 -2.69 0.96 -12.93
C ALA A 75 -2.25 0.20 -14.19
N ASN A 76 -1.13 0.61 -14.80
CA ASN A 76 -0.57 -0.15 -15.93
C ASN A 76 0.06 -1.47 -15.50
N LEU A 77 0.59 -1.53 -14.27
CA LEU A 77 1.14 -2.74 -13.68
C LEU A 77 0.91 -2.75 -12.17
N LEU A 78 0.35 -3.85 -11.68
CA LEU A 78 0.09 -4.13 -10.27
C LEU A 78 0.91 -5.37 -9.86
N VAL A 79 1.76 -5.22 -8.87
CA VAL A 79 2.54 -6.31 -8.26
C VAL A 79 2.22 -6.36 -6.78
N SER A 80 1.95 -7.56 -6.27
CA SER A 80 1.77 -7.79 -4.85
C SER A 80 2.52 -9.06 -4.46
N ASP A 81 3.45 -8.94 -3.51
CA ASP A 81 4.15 -10.09 -2.96
C ASP A 81 3.98 -10.14 -1.44
N LYS A 82 3.74 -11.35 -0.94
CA LYS A 82 3.57 -11.64 0.49
C LYS A 82 4.61 -12.69 0.85
N ALA A 83 5.78 -12.23 1.22
CA ALA A 83 6.79 -13.05 1.86
C ALA A 83 6.38 -13.35 3.30
N ARG A 84 6.69 -14.57 3.74
CA ARG A 84 6.01 -15.26 4.83
C ARG A 84 6.89 -15.46 6.04
#